data_AF-A0A229NZC2-F1
#
_entry.id   AF-A0A229NZC2-F1
#
_cell.length_a   1.000
_cell.length_b   1.000
_cell.length_c   1.000
_cell.angle_alpha   90.00
_cell.angle_beta   90.00
_cell.angle_gamma   90.00
#
_symmetry.space_group_name_H-M   'P 1'
#
loop_
_entity.id
_entity.type
_entity.pdbx_description
1 polymer ?
#
loop_
_entity_poly.entity_id
_entity_poly.type
_entity_poly.pdbx_seq_one_letter_code
_entity_poly.pdbx_strand_id
1 'polypeptide(L)'
;MEEESWITHEEYLAAAELFRSAFPAFAAEVARVEIIRGKLNDFQLSRAVTMATDSIEILGWDSRRTVLAIFDVYVELYRGEGRLAADRWVEATFGAGLIYTESNESGMADPGLLARLAEIELEIGAREADLLELYRELTRLKTAASGTSVTSTADSEQLSDRWTLSPDHVTIKE
;
A
#
# COMPACT_ATOMS: atom_id res chain seq x y z
N MET A 1 -29.30 -7.18 -30.97
CA MET A 1 -29.14 -5.72 -31.07
C MET A 1 -28.22 -5.35 -29.94
N GLU A 2 -26.97 -5.08 -30.27
CA GLU A 2 -26.03 -4.53 -29.30
C GLU A 2 -26.35 -3.04 -29.24
N GLU A 3 -27.00 -2.62 -28.15
CA GLU A 3 -27.14 -1.21 -27.85
C GLU A 3 -25.72 -0.70 -27.58
N GLU A 4 -25.16 0.02 -28.54
CA GLU A 4 -24.01 0.88 -28.30
C GLU A 4 -24.44 1.88 -27.22
N SER A 5 -24.17 1.55 -25.96
CA SER A 5 -24.29 2.48 -24.84
C SER A 5 -23.21 3.53 -25.04
N TRP A 6 -23.59 4.66 -25.63
CA TRP A 6 -22.74 5.83 -25.76
C TRP A 6 -22.68 6.46 -24.38
N ILE A 7 -21.55 6.31 -23.71
CA ILE A 7 -21.31 6.96 -22.43
C ILE A 7 -21.39 8.47 -22.61
N THR A 8 -22.12 9.13 -21.72
CA THR A 8 -22.19 10.59 -21.74
C THR A 8 -20.85 11.19 -21.33
N HIS A 9 -20.60 12.45 -21.70
CA HIS A 9 -19.36 13.12 -21.32
C HIS A 9 -19.21 13.23 -19.79
N GLU A 10 -20.30 13.44 -19.07
CA GLU A 10 -20.31 13.51 -17.60
C GLU A 10 -19.94 12.16 -16.97
N GLU A 11 -20.49 11.06 -17.48
CA GLU A 11 -20.14 9.71 -17.03
C GLU A 11 -18.69 9.35 -17.34
N TYR A 12 -18.17 9.79 -18.49
CA TYR A 12 -16.74 9.64 -18.81
C TYR A 12 -15.86 10.38 -17.80
N LEU A 13 -16.19 11.62 -17.45
CA LEU A 13 -15.44 12.39 -16.45
C LEU A 13 -15.50 11.72 -15.07
N ALA A 14 -16.66 11.21 -14.67
CA ALA A 14 -16.80 10.46 -13.42
C ALA A 14 -15.96 9.18 -13.42
N ALA A 15 -15.97 8.42 -14.52
CA ALA A 15 -15.13 7.24 -14.70
C ALA A 15 -13.64 7.59 -14.71
N ALA A 16 -13.25 8.72 -15.30
CA ALA A 16 -11.89 9.22 -15.28
C ALA A 16 -11.44 9.51 -13.84
N GLU A 17 -12.26 10.20 -13.03
CA GLU A 17 -11.94 10.44 -11.60
C GLU A 17 -11.80 9.14 -10.79
N LEU A 18 -12.67 8.15 -11.04
CA LEU A 18 -12.52 6.82 -10.44
C LEU A 18 -11.21 6.15 -10.85
N PHE A 19 -10.85 6.19 -12.14
CA PHE A 19 -9.56 5.71 -12.61
C PHE A 19 -8.39 6.43 -11.93
N ARG A 20 -8.42 7.76 -11.83
CA ARG A 20 -7.38 8.56 -11.15
C ARG A 20 -7.21 8.15 -9.69
N SER A 21 -8.30 7.76 -9.02
CA SER A 21 -8.25 7.29 -7.64
C SER A 21 -7.63 5.88 -7.49
N ALA A 22 -7.90 4.97 -8.44
CA ALA A 22 -7.37 3.60 -8.42
C ALA A 22 -5.93 3.50 -8.94
N PHE A 23 -5.55 4.38 -9.87
CA PHE A 23 -4.29 4.28 -10.61
C PHE A 23 -3.04 4.27 -9.73
N PRO A 24 -2.90 5.07 -8.65
CA PRO A 24 -1.70 5.02 -7.80
C PRO A 24 -1.45 3.66 -7.16
N ALA A 25 -2.51 2.97 -6.71
CA ALA A 25 -2.41 1.64 -6.13
C ALA A 25 -2.00 0.60 -7.18
N PHE A 26 -2.58 0.70 -8.37
CA PHE A 26 -2.20 -0.12 -9.52
C PHE A 26 -0.73 0.07 -9.90
N ALA A 27 -0.30 1.31 -10.12
CA ALA A 27 1.05 1.65 -10.56
C ALA A 27 2.11 1.23 -9.52
N ALA A 28 1.82 1.39 -8.22
CA ALA A 28 2.69 0.92 -7.14
C ALA A 28 2.87 -0.60 -7.17
N GLU A 29 1.80 -1.36 -7.42
CA GLU A 29 1.86 -2.82 -7.52
C GLU A 29 2.64 -3.27 -8.77
N VAL A 30 2.40 -2.63 -9.91
CA VAL A 30 3.17 -2.88 -11.14
C VAL A 30 4.65 -2.62 -10.90
N ALA A 31 5.00 -1.47 -10.32
CA ALA A 31 6.38 -1.12 -10.00
C ALA A 31 7.04 -2.14 -9.07
N ARG A 32 6.33 -2.53 -7.99
CA ARG A 32 6.81 -3.51 -7.01
C ARG A 32 7.09 -4.87 -7.65
N VAL A 33 6.19 -5.36 -8.49
CA VAL A 33 6.37 -6.65 -9.17
C VAL A 33 7.48 -6.58 -10.21
N GLU A 34 7.59 -5.47 -10.93
CA GLU A 34 8.61 -5.25 -11.96
C GLU A 34 10.02 -5.22 -11.36
N ILE A 35 10.21 -4.63 -10.18
CA ILE A 35 11.49 -4.63 -9.46
C ILE A 35 11.92 -6.07 -9.08
N ILE A 36 10.97 -6.93 -8.70
CA ILE A 36 11.27 -8.28 -8.21
C ILE A 36 11.46 -9.29 -9.35
N ARG A 37 10.66 -9.18 -10.42
CA ARG A 37 10.56 -10.22 -11.46
C ARG A 37 10.85 -9.73 -12.88
N GLY A 38 11.02 -8.42 -13.06
CA GLY A 38 11.03 -7.79 -14.38
C GLY A 38 9.63 -7.63 -14.96
N LYS A 39 9.55 -7.40 -16.28
CA LYS A 39 8.31 -7.06 -16.99
C LYS A 39 7.16 -8.01 -16.67
N LEU A 40 6.00 -7.44 -16.34
CA LEU A 40 4.81 -8.20 -15.97
C LEU A 40 4.21 -8.89 -17.20
N ASN A 41 3.69 -10.10 -17.00
CA ASN A 41 2.87 -10.81 -17.98
C ASN A 41 1.39 -10.41 -17.91
N ASP A 42 0.61 -10.85 -18.88
CA ASP A 42 -0.82 -10.50 -19.01
C ASP A 42 -1.66 -10.87 -17.79
N PHE A 43 -1.36 -12.03 -17.20
CA PHE A 43 -2.06 -12.49 -16.00
C PHE A 43 -1.76 -11.58 -14.80
N GLN A 44 -0.49 -11.16 -14.64
CA GLN A 44 -0.08 -10.26 -13.57
C GLN A 44 -0.68 -8.87 -13.75
N LEU A 45 -0.71 -8.35 -14.98
CA LEU A 45 -1.34 -7.07 -15.30
C LEU A 45 -2.84 -7.11 -15.03
N SER A 46 -3.55 -8.15 -15.51
CA SER A 46 -4.99 -8.32 -15.26
C SER A 46 -5.32 -8.43 -13.78
N ARG A 47 -4.48 -9.15 -13.02
CA ARG A 47 -4.60 -9.25 -11.57
C ARG A 47 -4.38 -7.90 -10.89
N ALA A 48 -3.37 -7.13 -11.31
CA ALA A 48 -3.11 -5.81 -10.77
C ALA A 48 -4.28 -4.85 -11.05
N VAL A 49 -4.86 -4.90 -12.25
CA VAL A 49 -6.09 -4.16 -12.60
C VAL A 49 -7.23 -4.54 -11.66
N THR A 50 -7.48 -5.84 -11.50
CA THR A 50 -8.56 -6.34 -10.61
C THR A 50 -8.38 -5.83 -9.18
N MET A 51 -7.17 -5.94 -8.62
CA MET A 51 -6.87 -5.46 -7.26
C MET A 51 -7.06 -3.95 -7.11
N ALA A 52 -6.72 -3.17 -8.14
CA ALA A 52 -6.89 -1.73 -8.13
C ALA A 52 -8.35 -1.30 -8.32
N THR A 53 -9.13 -2.02 -9.12
CA THR A 53 -10.56 -1.74 -9.28
C THR A 53 -11.37 -2.19 -8.06
N ASP A 54 -10.92 -3.22 -7.34
CA ASP A 54 -11.58 -3.69 -6.11
C ASP A 54 -11.35 -2.74 -4.92
N SER A 55 -10.31 -1.88 -4.97
CA SER A 55 -10.03 -0.91 -3.92
C SER A 55 -10.92 0.33 -3.99
N ILE A 56 -11.70 0.48 -5.07
CA ILE A 56 -12.61 1.61 -5.30
C ILE A 56 -14.05 1.14 -5.47
N GLU A 57 -14.99 1.91 -4.93
CA GLU A 57 -16.41 1.65 -5.13
C GLU A 57 -16.88 2.26 -6.46
N ILE A 58 -16.96 1.44 -7.51
CA ILE A 58 -17.48 1.88 -8.81
C ILE A 58 -18.99 1.67 -8.85
N LEU A 59 -19.72 2.78 -8.78
CA LEU A 59 -21.17 2.80 -8.97
C LEU A 59 -21.51 2.85 -10.47
N GLY A 60 -22.36 1.93 -10.91
CA GLY A 60 -22.85 1.86 -12.29
C GLY A 60 -22.02 0.96 -13.21
N TRP A 61 -22.72 0.28 -14.12
CA TRP A 61 -22.12 -0.64 -15.07
C TRP A 61 -21.27 0.08 -16.12
N ASP A 62 -21.75 1.20 -16.66
CA ASP A 62 -21.04 1.96 -17.69
C ASP A 62 -19.75 2.60 -17.17
N SER A 63 -19.74 3.11 -15.94
CA SER A 63 -18.55 3.60 -15.26
C SER A 63 -17.50 2.50 -15.10
N ARG A 64 -17.92 1.31 -14.63
CA ARG A 64 -17.01 0.15 -14.51
C ARG A 64 -16.43 -0.26 -15.85
N ARG A 65 -17.28 -0.37 -16.88
CA ARG A 65 -16.85 -0.70 -18.24
C ARG A 65 -15.82 0.32 -18.76
N THR A 66 -16.02 1.59 -18.48
CA THR A 66 -15.15 2.67 -18.95
C THR A 66 -13.81 2.68 -18.20
N VAL A 67 -13.81 2.50 -16.88
CA VAL A 67 -12.58 2.36 -16.09
C VAL A 67 -11.76 1.16 -16.58
N LEU A 68 -12.41 0.02 -16.84
CA LEU A 68 -11.73 -1.16 -17.39
C LEU A 68 -11.16 -0.90 -18.78
N ALA A 69 -11.91 -0.22 -19.66
CA ALA A 69 -11.41 0.17 -20.98
C ALA A 69 -10.19 1.10 -20.89
N ILE A 70 -10.14 2.01 -19.92
CA ILE A 70 -8.96 2.85 -19.67
C ILE A 70 -7.77 1.99 -19.24
N PHE A 71 -7.97 1.01 -18.35
CA PHE A 71 -6.93 0.07 -17.97
C PHE A 71 -6.46 -0.82 -19.13
N ASP A 72 -7.35 -1.21 -20.03
CA ASP A 72 -6.99 -1.99 -21.22
C ASP A 72 -6.03 -1.21 -22.12
N VAL A 73 -6.31 0.08 -22.36
CA VAL A 73 -5.39 0.97 -23.11
C VAL A 73 -4.03 1.08 -22.41
N TYR A 74 -4.02 1.23 -21.07
CA TYR A 74 -2.76 1.22 -20.32
C TYR A 74 -1.98 -0.09 -20.55
N VAL A 75 -2.65 -1.25 -20.47
CA VAL A 75 -2.02 -2.56 -20.63
C VAL A 75 -1.44 -2.73 -22.04
N GLU A 76 -2.14 -2.25 -23.06
CA GLU A 76 -1.64 -2.25 -24.44
C GLU A 76 -0.37 -1.41 -24.59
N LEU A 77 -0.35 -0.20 -24.04
CA LEU A 77 0.83 0.66 -24.04
C LEU A 77 1.99 0.04 -23.25
N TYR A 78 1.70 -0.56 -22.09
CA TYR A 78 2.70 -1.27 -21.28
C TYR A 78 3.33 -2.43 -22.07
N ARG A 79 2.53 -3.17 -22.83
CA ARG A 79 3.03 -4.28 -23.67
C ARG A 79 3.96 -3.78 -24.76
N GLY A 80 3.55 -2.77 -25.51
CA GLY A 80 4.28 -2.25 -26.67
C GLY A 80 5.54 -1.48 -26.29
N GLU A 81 5.40 -0.51 -25.38
CA GLU A 81 6.42 0.52 -25.12
C GLU A 81 6.98 0.48 -23.69
N GLY A 82 6.37 -0.31 -22.81
CA GLY A 82 6.79 -0.47 -21.42
C GLY A 82 6.14 0.53 -20.47
N ARG A 83 6.43 0.35 -19.19
CA ARG A 83 5.81 1.08 -18.08
C ARG A 83 5.88 2.59 -18.20
N LEU A 84 7.08 3.12 -18.47
CA LEU A 84 7.30 4.57 -18.55
C LEU A 84 6.46 5.24 -19.64
N ALA A 85 6.21 4.56 -20.77
CA ALA A 85 5.36 5.09 -21.83
C ALA A 85 3.88 5.10 -21.40
N ALA A 86 3.42 4.01 -20.79
CA ALA A 86 2.05 3.89 -20.27
C ALA A 86 1.78 4.92 -19.15
N ASP A 87 2.71 5.10 -18.21
CA ASP A 87 2.60 6.09 -17.12
C ASP A 87 2.54 7.53 -17.66
N ARG A 88 3.37 7.86 -18.67
CA ARG A 88 3.32 9.17 -19.32
C ARG A 88 2.00 9.44 -20.03
N TRP A 89 1.41 8.42 -20.66
CA TRP A 89 0.09 8.55 -21.27
C TRP A 89 -0.98 8.83 -20.21
N VAL A 90 -0.92 8.16 -19.05
CA VAL A 90 -1.86 8.42 -17.95
C VAL A 90 -1.72 9.84 -17.41
N GLU A 91 -0.49 10.31 -17.21
CA GLU A 91 -0.25 11.69 -16.77
C GLU A 91 -0.76 12.70 -17.80
N ALA A 92 -0.46 12.50 -19.08
CA ALA A 92 -0.91 13.39 -20.15
C ALA A 92 -2.43 13.41 -20.34
N THR A 93 -3.12 12.28 -20.11
CA THR A 93 -4.55 12.13 -20.38
C THR A 93 -5.42 12.48 -19.17
N PHE A 94 -4.97 12.13 -17.97
CA PHE A 94 -5.77 12.21 -16.74
C PHE A 94 -5.14 13.08 -15.65
N GLY A 95 -3.91 13.56 -15.81
CA GLY A 95 -3.18 14.28 -14.76
C GLY A 95 -3.09 13.47 -13.46
N ALA A 96 -2.95 12.15 -13.60
CA ALA A 96 -2.84 11.18 -12.50
C ALA A 96 -1.52 10.41 -12.57
N GLY A 97 -0.45 11.12 -12.88
CA GLY A 97 0.90 10.61 -12.77
C GLY A 97 1.19 10.22 -11.34
N LEU A 98 1.84 9.07 -11.16
CA LEU A 98 2.74 8.95 -10.03
C LEU A 98 3.66 10.16 -10.09
N ILE A 99 3.95 10.80 -8.96
CA ILE A 99 5.13 11.64 -8.84
C ILE A 99 6.31 10.71 -9.01
N TYR A 100 6.60 10.43 -10.27
CA TYR A 100 7.80 9.79 -10.73
C TYR A 100 8.82 10.89 -10.60
N THR A 101 9.50 10.94 -9.45
CA THR A 101 10.80 11.59 -9.39
C THR A 101 11.61 10.94 -10.52
N GLU A 102 11.81 11.66 -11.61
CA GLU A 102 12.49 11.20 -12.81
C GLU A 102 13.90 10.74 -12.44
N SER A 103 14.05 9.48 -12.06
CA SER A 103 15.33 8.81 -11.89
C SER A 103 15.86 8.37 -13.25
N ASN A 104 15.91 9.30 -14.20
CA ASN A 104 16.56 9.10 -15.49
C ASN A 104 17.30 10.34 -16.04
N GLU A 105 17.47 11.37 -15.21
CA GLU A 105 18.66 12.19 -15.31
C GLU A 105 19.67 11.74 -14.26
N SER A 106 20.94 11.91 -14.55
CA SER A 106 22.11 11.63 -13.71
C SER A 106 22.01 12.26 -12.30
N GLY A 107 21.18 11.70 -11.43
CA GLY A 107 21.01 12.12 -10.05
C GLY A 107 21.93 11.30 -9.17
N MET A 108 23.18 11.75 -9.00
CA MET A 108 23.79 11.58 -7.68
C MET A 108 22.79 12.19 -6.70
N ALA A 109 22.16 11.35 -5.87
CA ALA A 109 21.37 11.83 -4.75
C ALA A 109 22.24 12.88 -4.05
N ASP A 110 21.79 14.14 -4.07
CA ASP A 110 22.57 15.26 -3.55
C ASP A 110 23.07 14.85 -2.15
N PRO A 111 24.39 14.66 -1.97
CA PRO A 111 24.92 14.22 -0.70
C PRO A 111 24.49 15.15 0.44
N GLY A 112 24.19 16.42 0.14
CA GLY A 112 23.60 17.38 1.08
C GLY A 112 22.17 17.03 1.50
N LEU A 113 21.30 16.63 0.57
CA LEU A 113 19.94 16.19 0.89
C LEU A 113 19.93 14.86 1.65
N LEU A 114 20.79 13.91 1.29
CA LEU A 114 20.93 12.66 2.04
C LEU A 114 21.46 12.88 3.46
N ALA A 115 22.45 13.77 3.62
CA ALA A 115 22.95 14.15 4.94
C ALA A 115 21.88 14.83 5.78
N ARG A 116 21.07 15.72 5.18
CA ARG A 116 19.97 16.39 5.86
C ARG A 116 18.87 15.42 6.26
N LEU A 117 18.57 14.43 5.42
CA LEU A 117 17.59 13.39 5.71
C LEU A 117 18.04 12.54 6.91
N ALA A 118 19.30 12.09 6.91
CA ALA A 118 19.87 11.34 8.04
C ALA A 118 19.90 12.15 9.34
N GLU A 119 20.17 13.45 9.26
CA GLU A 119 20.10 14.37 10.41
C GLU A 119 18.67 14.47 10.96
N ILE A 120 17.67 14.58 10.09
CA ILE A 120 16.26 14.65 10.49
C ILE A 120 15.82 13.31 11.11
N GLU A 121 16.21 12.17 10.56
CA GLU A 121 15.91 10.86 11.14
C GLU A 121 16.50 10.70 12.54
N LEU A 122 17.74 11.18 12.75
CA LEU A 122 18.39 11.15 14.05
C LEU A 122 17.68 12.06 15.07
N GLU A 123 17.28 13.27 14.63
CA GLU A 123 16.49 14.20 15.47
C GLU A 123 15.14 13.59 15.84
N ILE A 124 14.44 12.94 14.90
CA ILE A 124 13.18 12.25 15.18
C ILE A 124 13.38 11.18 16.26
N GLY A 125 14.41 10.34 16.12
CA GLY A 125 14.71 9.31 17.13
C GLY A 125 15.00 9.90 18.52
N ALA A 126 15.69 11.04 18.60
CA ALA A 126 15.91 11.74 19.86
C ALA A 126 14.59 12.26 20.47
N ARG A 127 13.73 12.89 19.65
CA ARG A 127 12.43 13.41 20.10
C ARG A 127 11.48 12.30 20.55
N GLU A 128 11.51 11.15 19.88
CA GLU A 128 10.73 9.97 20.28
C GLU A 128 11.22 9.41 21.63
N ALA A 129 12.53 9.41 21.88
CA ALA A 129 13.09 8.99 23.16
C ALA A 129 12.68 9.94 24.30
N ASP A 130 12.77 11.26 24.09
CA ASP A 130 12.29 12.27 25.05
C ASP A 130 10.80 12.09 25.36
N LEU A 131 10.00 11.85 24.31
CA LEU A 131 8.56 11.62 24.45
C LEU A 131 8.26 10.36 25.27
N LEU A 132 9.01 9.27 25.05
CA LEU A 132 8.90 8.05 25.85
C LEU A 132 9.28 8.28 27.32
N GLU A 133 10.28 9.12 27.60
CA GLU A 133 10.64 9.48 28.97
C GLU A 133 9.53 10.28 29.66
N LEU A 134 8.96 11.27 28.98
CA LEU A 134 7.80 12.02 29.47
C LEU A 134 6.60 11.13 29.74
N TYR A 135 6.31 10.14 28.88
CA TYR A 135 5.24 9.17 29.13
C TYR A 135 5.50 8.31 30.37
N ARG A 136 6.75 7.89 30.61
CA ARG A 136 7.13 7.15 31.82
C ARG A 136 6.94 8.01 33.06
N GLU A 137 7.38 9.27 33.03
CA GLU A 137 7.19 10.20 34.15
C GLU A 137 5.71 10.47 34.41
N LEU A 138 4.94 10.77 33.38
CA LEU A 138 3.49 10.95 33.47
C LEU A 138 2.81 9.73 34.11
N THR A 139 3.24 8.52 33.74
CA THR A 139 2.72 7.29 34.33
C THR A 139 3.07 7.20 35.82
N ARG A 140 4.31 7.49 36.21
CA ARG A 140 4.73 7.53 37.63
C ARG A 140 3.95 8.57 38.44
N LEU A 141 3.73 9.75 37.88
CA LEU A 141 2.95 10.81 38.53
C LEU A 141 1.49 10.43 38.65
N LYS A 142 0.90 9.80 37.62
CA LYS A 142 -0.47 9.28 37.67
C LYS A 142 -0.64 8.21 38.73
N THR A 143 0.31 7.27 38.87
CA THR A 143 0.25 6.23 39.91
C THR A 143 0.42 6.82 41.31
N ALA A 144 1.35 7.76 41.49
CA ALA A 144 1.53 8.48 42.75
C ALA A 144 0.29 9.31 43.14
N ALA A 145 -0.32 10.00 42.18
CA ALA A 145 -1.52 10.80 42.40
C ALA A 145 -2.78 9.96 42.64
N SER A 146 -2.86 8.75 42.05
CA SER A 146 -3.99 7.83 42.22
C SER A 146 -3.90 6.98 43.50
N GLY A 147 -2.80 7.07 44.27
CA GLY A 147 -2.67 6.43 45.58
C GLY A 147 -2.52 4.90 45.56
N THR A 148 -2.19 4.29 44.43
CA THR A 148 -2.01 2.82 44.34
C THR A 148 -0.55 2.46 44.57
N SER A 149 -0.22 2.03 45.79
CA SER A 149 1.04 1.30 46.02
C SER A 149 0.94 -0.06 45.32
N VAL A 150 1.49 -0.17 44.12
CA VAL A 150 1.81 -1.50 43.58
C VAL A 150 3.08 -1.96 44.29
N THR A 151 2.90 -2.61 45.43
CA THR A 151 3.92 -3.47 46.02
C THR A 151 4.22 -4.59 45.03
N SER A 152 5.43 -4.52 44.47
CA SER A 152 6.14 -5.64 43.88
C SER A 152 6.13 -6.82 44.86
N THR A 153 5.53 -7.94 44.47
CA THR A 153 5.99 -9.26 44.88
C THR A 153 6.51 -9.95 43.62
N ALA A 154 7.84 -10.03 43.56
CA ALA A 154 8.54 -10.98 42.75
C ALA A 154 8.05 -12.39 43.09
N ASP A 155 7.68 -13.16 42.07
CA ASP A 155 7.84 -14.61 42.03
C ASP A 155 8.27 -14.96 40.61
N SER A 156 9.58 -14.77 40.37
CA SER A 156 10.31 -15.60 39.44
C SER A 156 10.47 -16.96 40.12
N GLU A 157 9.62 -17.92 39.80
CA GLU A 157 9.97 -19.33 39.97
C GLU A 157 9.14 -20.21 39.01
N GLN A 158 9.86 -20.77 38.03
CA GLN A 158 9.69 -22.11 37.47
C GLN A 158 8.29 -22.55 37.03
N LEU A 159 8.08 -22.67 35.72
CA LEU A 159 7.28 -23.75 35.11
C LEU A 159 7.64 -23.88 33.61
N SER A 160 8.93 -24.07 33.34
CA SER A 160 9.35 -24.96 32.26
C SER A 160 9.03 -26.40 32.69
N ASP A 161 8.54 -27.21 31.76
CA ASP A 161 8.08 -28.61 31.91
C ASP A 161 6.62 -28.80 32.32
N ARG A 162 5.73 -28.85 31.32
CA ARG A 162 4.59 -29.77 31.40
C ARG A 162 4.15 -30.35 30.04
N TRP A 163 4.83 -31.43 29.67
CA TRP A 163 4.37 -32.60 28.90
C TRP A 163 3.87 -32.40 27.46
N THR A 164 4.70 -32.93 26.56
CA THR A 164 4.37 -33.42 25.23
C THR A 164 3.44 -34.64 25.28
N LEU A 165 2.57 -34.72 24.25
CA LEU A 165 1.90 -35.89 23.66
C LEU A 165 0.80 -36.64 24.46
N SER A 166 -0.43 -36.60 23.93
CA SER A 166 -1.02 -37.80 23.32
C SER A 166 -2.19 -37.44 22.37
N PRO A 167 -2.29 -38.07 21.19
CA PRO A 167 -3.42 -37.92 20.27
C PRO A 167 -4.53 -38.91 20.62
N ASP A 168 -5.72 -38.41 20.97
CA ASP A 168 -6.87 -39.29 21.16
C ASP A 168 -7.52 -39.66 19.83
N HIS A 169 -7.61 -40.98 19.68
CA HIS A 169 -8.30 -41.74 18.66
C HIS A 169 -9.70 -41.23 18.32
N VAL A 170 -9.96 -40.99 17.04
CA VAL A 170 -11.32 -41.08 16.48
C VAL A 170 -11.35 -42.26 15.51
N THR A 171 -11.89 -43.36 16.01
CA THR A 171 -12.32 -44.49 15.17
C THR A 171 -13.77 -44.23 14.83
N ILE A 172 -14.10 -44.01 13.55
CA ILE A 172 -15.48 -44.11 13.08
C ILE A 172 -15.52 -45.31 12.13
N LYS A 173 -16.17 -46.38 12.61
CA LYS A 173 -16.78 -47.41 11.78
C LYS A 173 -18.25 -47.03 11.62
N GLU A 174 -18.73 -46.96 10.39
CA GLU A 174 -19.72 -47.88 9.81
C GLU A 174 -19.77 -47.70 8.29
#